data_AF-A0A7V2EKJ2-F1
#
_entry.id   AF-A0A7V2EKJ2-F1
#
_cell.length_a   1.000
_cell.length_b   1.000
_cell.length_c   1.000
_cell.angle_alpha   90.00
_cell.angle_beta   90.00
_cell.angle_gamma   90.00
#
_symmetry.space_group_name_H-M   'P 1'
#
loop_
_entity.id
_entity.type
_entity.pdbx_description
1 polymer ?
#
loop_
_entity_poly.entity_id
_entity_poly.type
_entity_poly.pdbx_seq_one_letter_code
_entity_poly.pdbx_strand_id
1 'polypeptide(L)'
;MCYAIPIFADRVAPRCTIAEFILFLVLKGNRIVSRKRINLKDCTWIELIRILIAHETDILVCGGINKETREMVESHGIMIIDNVCCSNEQAQHALENGSMHSGFGFSEANNPKKQNSGSFSRKDDQADKKDSSDSAEFKPAIPDLETIDCLACEDKVCLRGEVCRPGLRKNAAEDDPVTRTMLESSLDVMAEKERTLCRLTELIYFCLGMKYRKIGIAFCIDMFEQTEILVNLLRRFFEVYPVCCKIGGNRTFDPHTGSIISNDKADFSNISCNPVGQAKMLNKIGTDINIIVGLCMGVDCIFSRESKAPVSTLFVKDKSLAHNPIGALYSDYYLKEITKTKVGKT
;
A
#
# COMPACT_ATOMS: atom_id res chain seq x y z
N MET A 1 25.43 -21.72 -13.42
CA MET A 1 24.62 -21.29 -12.27
C MET A 1 23.17 -21.65 -12.53
N CYS A 2 22.50 -22.20 -11.52
CA CYS A 2 21.08 -22.50 -11.49
C CYS A 2 20.33 -21.36 -10.80
N TYR A 3 19.44 -20.70 -11.53
CA TYR A 3 18.58 -19.63 -11.04
C TYR A 3 17.17 -20.17 -10.84
N ALA A 4 16.53 -19.80 -9.74
CA ALA A 4 15.13 -20.10 -9.48
C ALA A 4 14.33 -18.79 -9.47
N ILE A 5 13.26 -18.73 -10.25
CA ILE A 5 12.39 -17.55 -10.37
C ILE A 5 10.94 -17.97 -10.08
N PRO A 6 10.38 -17.61 -8.92
CA PRO A 6 8.95 -17.81 -8.65
C PRO A 6 8.14 -16.89 -9.55
N ILE A 7 7.16 -17.44 -10.27
CA ILE A 7 6.34 -16.71 -11.24
C ILE A 7 4.86 -16.72 -10.82
N PHE A 8 4.23 -15.55 -10.89
CA PHE A 8 2.79 -15.38 -10.75
C PHE A 8 2.27 -14.71 -12.03
N ALA A 9 1.28 -15.33 -12.68
CA ALA A 9 0.87 -15.00 -14.05
C ALA A 9 2.07 -15.03 -15.02
N ASP A 10 2.53 -13.86 -15.50
CA ASP A 10 3.67 -13.71 -16.41
C ASP A 10 4.85 -12.93 -15.81
N ARG A 11 4.89 -12.74 -14.48
CA ARG A 11 5.87 -11.89 -13.80
C ARG A 11 6.58 -12.58 -12.65
N VAL A 12 7.75 -12.06 -12.27
CA VAL A 12 8.40 -12.42 -11.00
C VAL A 12 7.41 -12.19 -9.86
N ALA A 13 7.16 -13.23 -9.07
CA ALA A 13 6.16 -13.18 -8.03
C ALA A 13 6.59 -12.19 -6.93
N PRO A 14 5.69 -11.29 -6.48
CA PRO A 14 5.99 -10.32 -5.43
C PRO A 14 6.27 -10.98 -4.08
N ARG A 15 5.69 -12.17 -3.84
CA ARG A 15 6.05 -13.07 -2.73
C ARG A 15 6.26 -14.46 -3.31
N CYS A 16 7.33 -15.15 -2.90
CA CYS A 16 7.64 -16.46 -3.48
C CYS A 16 6.55 -17.51 -3.22
N THR A 17 5.86 -17.44 -2.08
CA THR A 17 4.82 -18.39 -1.68
C THR A 17 3.49 -18.24 -2.42
N ILE A 18 3.26 -17.11 -3.13
CA ILE A 18 2.06 -16.94 -3.96
C ILE A 18 2.28 -17.33 -5.43
N ALA A 19 3.51 -17.68 -5.81
CA ALA A 19 3.83 -18.06 -7.16
C ALA A 19 3.01 -19.30 -7.60
N GLU A 20 2.53 -19.28 -8.85
CA GLU A 20 1.83 -20.43 -9.46
C GLU A 20 2.81 -21.54 -9.86
N PHE A 21 4.04 -21.13 -10.18
CA PHE A 21 5.12 -22.04 -10.49
C PHE A 21 6.47 -21.40 -10.21
N ILE A 22 7.50 -22.22 -10.08
CA ILE A 22 8.89 -21.78 -10.08
C ILE A 22 9.57 -22.21 -11.37
N LEU A 23 10.31 -21.27 -11.96
CA LEU A 23 11.10 -21.47 -13.17
C LEU A 23 12.57 -21.61 -12.79
N PHE A 24 13.13 -22.78 -13.04
CA PHE A 24 14.55 -23.05 -12.93
C PHE A 24 15.25 -22.82 -14.27
N LEU A 25 16.30 -22.00 -14.26
CA LEU A 25 17.11 -21.66 -15.42
C LEU A 25 18.56 -22.02 -15.13
N VAL A 26 19.15 -22.88 -15.97
CA VAL A 26 20.59 -23.16 -15.89
C VAL A 26 21.30 -22.29 -16.92
N LEU A 27 22.21 -21.44 -16.45
CA LEU A 27 23.06 -20.60 -17.27
C LEU A 27 24.49 -21.14 -17.30
N LYS A 28 25.07 -21.20 -18.51
CA LYS A 28 26.51 -21.38 -18.74
C LYS A 28 27.05 -20.08 -19.35
N GLY A 29 27.79 -19.32 -18.56
CA GLY A 29 28.05 -17.91 -18.86
C GLY A 29 26.73 -17.13 -18.91
N ASN A 30 26.52 -16.39 -19.98
CA ASN A 30 25.36 -15.51 -20.19
C ASN A 30 24.27 -16.14 -21.08
N ARG A 31 24.26 -17.47 -21.22
CA ARG A 31 23.31 -18.18 -22.07
C ARG A 31 22.51 -19.19 -21.27
N ILE A 32 21.18 -19.12 -21.39
CA ILE A 32 20.28 -20.12 -20.79
C ILE A 32 20.39 -21.43 -21.59
N VAL A 33 20.86 -22.48 -20.94
CA VAL A 33 21.05 -23.82 -21.53
C VAL A 33 19.99 -24.84 -21.11
N SER A 34 19.25 -24.57 -20.03
CA SER A 34 18.15 -25.42 -19.58
C SER A 34 17.05 -24.59 -18.92
N ARG A 35 15.80 -25.00 -19.11
CA ARG A 35 14.60 -24.41 -18.51
C ARG A 35 13.75 -25.52 -17.93
N LYS A 36 13.39 -25.44 -16.65
CA LYS A 36 12.48 -26.39 -15.99
C LYS A 36 11.44 -25.64 -15.18
N ARG A 37 10.16 -25.99 -15.37
CA ARG A 37 9.03 -25.41 -14.64
C ARG A 37 8.50 -26.42 -13.63
N ILE A 38 8.23 -25.96 -12.41
CA ILE A 38 7.57 -26.76 -11.37
C ILE A 38 6.38 -25.97 -10.85
N ASN A 39 5.17 -26.52 -11.00
CA ASN A 39 3.98 -25.88 -10.47
C ASN A 39 3.97 -25.96 -8.94
N LEU A 40 3.58 -24.86 -8.32
CA LEU A 40 3.44 -24.73 -6.88
C LEU A 40 1.95 -24.76 -6.54
N LYS A 41 1.58 -25.47 -5.47
CA LYS A 41 0.23 -25.44 -4.90
C LYS A 41 0.36 -24.97 -3.46
N ASP A 42 -0.11 -23.76 -3.17
CA ASP A 42 -0.12 -23.15 -1.82
C ASP A 42 1.12 -23.48 -0.99
N CYS A 43 2.29 -23.16 -1.56
CA CYS A 43 3.60 -23.57 -1.07
C CYS A 43 4.05 -22.70 0.10
N THR A 44 4.40 -23.32 1.22
CA THR A 44 5.05 -22.66 2.36
C THR A 44 6.52 -22.35 2.08
N TRP A 45 7.16 -21.47 2.85
CA TRP A 45 8.59 -21.20 2.72
C TRP A 45 9.46 -22.44 2.97
N ILE A 46 9.07 -23.31 3.91
CA ILE A 46 9.78 -24.56 4.19
C ILE A 46 9.75 -25.50 2.98
N GLU A 47 8.59 -25.64 2.35
CA GLU A 47 8.44 -26.44 1.13
C GLU A 47 9.20 -25.83 -0.03
N LEU A 48 9.15 -24.50 -0.17
CA LEU A 48 9.87 -23.80 -1.22
C LEU A 48 11.38 -24.01 -1.07
N ILE A 49 11.93 -23.87 0.14
CA ILE A 49 13.35 -24.10 0.41
C ILE A 49 13.75 -25.54 0.06
N ARG A 50 12.92 -26.54 0.41
CA ARG A 50 13.16 -27.94 0.00
C ARG A 50 13.20 -28.09 -1.52
N ILE A 51 12.31 -27.42 -2.23
CA ILE A 51 12.28 -27.40 -3.71
C ILE A 51 13.55 -26.75 -4.27
N LEU A 52 14.01 -25.63 -3.70
CA LEU A 52 15.22 -24.95 -4.13
C LEU A 52 16.47 -25.82 -3.94
N ILE A 53 16.59 -26.48 -2.78
CA ILE A 53 17.71 -27.40 -2.47
C ILE A 53 17.68 -28.62 -3.41
N ALA A 54 16.52 -29.22 -3.61
CA ALA A 54 16.36 -30.39 -4.49
C ALA A 54 16.73 -30.11 -5.96
N HIS A 55 16.78 -28.83 -6.35
CA HIS A 55 17.16 -28.39 -7.69
C HIS A 55 18.54 -27.72 -7.77
N GLU A 56 19.36 -27.86 -6.72
CA GLU A 56 20.73 -27.32 -6.67
C GLU A 56 20.75 -25.84 -7.07
N THR A 57 19.82 -25.06 -6.49
CA THR A 57 19.69 -23.64 -6.80
C THR A 57 20.88 -22.86 -6.27
N ASP A 58 21.54 -22.09 -7.13
CA ASP A 58 22.61 -21.17 -6.73
C ASP A 58 22.03 -19.81 -6.33
N ILE A 59 21.03 -19.32 -7.09
CA ILE A 59 20.46 -17.97 -6.95
C ILE A 59 18.94 -18.01 -6.99
N LEU A 60 18.28 -17.42 -5.99
CA LEU A 60 16.84 -17.15 -5.98
C LEU A 60 16.59 -15.71 -6.46
N VAL A 61 15.84 -15.54 -7.55
CA VAL A 61 15.38 -14.23 -8.05
C VAL A 61 13.93 -14.03 -7.64
N CYS A 62 13.65 -13.06 -6.78
CA CYS A 62 12.32 -12.86 -6.19
C CYS A 62 11.88 -11.40 -6.12
N GLY A 63 10.57 -11.18 -5.98
CA GLY A 63 10.01 -9.85 -5.80
C GLY A 63 10.24 -9.32 -4.38
N GLY A 64 9.82 -10.07 -3.36
CA GLY A 64 9.92 -9.66 -1.96
C GLY A 64 10.20 -10.84 -1.04
N ILE A 65 11.04 -10.60 -0.05
CA ILE A 65 11.43 -11.58 0.97
C ILE A 65 11.73 -10.87 2.30
N ASN A 66 11.10 -11.33 3.38
CA ASN A 66 11.34 -10.78 4.71
C ASN A 66 12.71 -11.21 5.27
N LYS A 67 13.17 -10.55 6.34
CA LYS A 67 14.50 -10.77 6.92
C LYS A 67 14.73 -12.20 7.39
N GLU A 68 13.79 -12.76 8.16
CA GLU A 68 13.91 -14.11 8.73
C GLU A 68 14.00 -15.19 7.63
N THR A 69 13.20 -15.04 6.58
CA THR A 69 13.20 -15.98 5.45
C THR A 69 14.48 -15.84 4.63
N ARG A 70 14.97 -14.62 4.40
CA ARG A 70 16.25 -14.39 3.72
C ARG A 70 17.37 -15.12 4.44
N GLU A 71 17.51 -14.92 5.75
CA GLU A 71 18.53 -15.59 6.57
C GLU A 71 18.42 -17.11 6.48
N MET A 72 17.19 -17.64 6.44
CA MET A 72 16.94 -19.07 6.27
C MET A 72 17.39 -19.59 4.89
N VAL A 73 17.09 -18.89 3.80
CA VAL A 73 17.49 -19.27 2.43
C VAL A 73 19.01 -19.19 2.26
N GLU A 74 19.63 -18.10 2.73
CA GLU A 74 21.08 -17.88 2.67
C GLU A 74 21.86 -18.92 3.49
N SER A 75 21.30 -19.40 4.61
CA SER A 75 21.92 -20.47 5.41
C SER A 75 22.08 -21.80 4.66
N HIS A 76 21.38 -21.98 3.53
CA HIS A 76 21.51 -23.13 2.64
C HIS A 76 22.43 -22.87 1.44
N GLY A 77 23.18 -21.75 1.45
CA GLY A 77 24.13 -21.40 0.39
C GLY A 77 23.51 -20.81 -0.87
N ILE A 78 22.22 -20.43 -0.81
CA ILE A 78 21.49 -19.86 -1.94
C ILE A 78 21.60 -18.33 -1.86
N MET A 79 22.17 -17.71 -2.89
CA MET A 79 22.20 -16.25 -2.99
C MET A 79 20.83 -15.70 -3.39
N ILE A 80 20.50 -14.49 -2.94
CA ILE A 80 19.21 -13.87 -3.24
C ILE A 80 19.41 -12.61 -4.08
N ILE A 81 18.62 -12.50 -5.14
CA ILE A 81 18.34 -11.26 -5.87
C ILE A 81 16.88 -10.92 -5.62
N ASP A 82 16.61 -9.87 -4.88
CA ASP A 82 15.28 -9.47 -4.43
C ASP A 82 14.85 -8.09 -4.94
N ASN A 83 13.64 -7.66 -4.61
CA ASN A 83 13.05 -6.43 -5.14
C ASN A 83 12.95 -6.41 -6.66
N VAL A 84 12.88 -7.57 -7.31
CA VAL A 84 12.80 -7.69 -8.77
C VAL A 84 11.35 -7.54 -9.23
N CYS A 85 11.08 -6.55 -10.08
CA CYS A 85 9.74 -6.24 -10.59
C CYS A 85 9.72 -6.20 -12.12
N CYS A 86 9.64 -7.36 -12.76
CA CYS A 86 9.65 -7.47 -14.22
C CYS A 86 8.82 -8.68 -14.70
N SER A 87 8.55 -8.73 -16.01
CA SER A 87 7.97 -9.92 -16.62
C SER A 87 8.98 -11.08 -16.65
N ASN A 88 8.50 -12.30 -16.82
CA ASN A 88 9.33 -13.50 -16.98
C ASN A 88 10.32 -13.35 -18.15
N GLU A 89 9.87 -12.80 -19.28
CA GLU A 89 10.75 -12.54 -20.43
C GLU A 89 11.85 -11.53 -20.09
N GLN A 90 11.48 -10.42 -19.43
CA GLN A 90 12.44 -9.42 -19.03
C GLN A 90 13.47 -9.97 -18.02
N ALA A 91 13.04 -10.82 -17.09
CA ALA A 91 13.92 -11.48 -16.14
C ALA A 91 14.94 -12.38 -16.84
N GLN A 92 14.49 -13.20 -17.78
CA GLN A 92 15.38 -14.06 -18.58
C GLN A 92 16.38 -13.24 -19.40
N HIS A 93 15.93 -12.16 -20.05
CA HIS A 93 16.79 -11.29 -20.82
C HIS A 93 17.84 -10.57 -19.95
N ALA A 94 17.46 -10.13 -18.74
CA ALA A 94 18.39 -9.51 -17.79
C ALA A 94 19.45 -10.51 -17.29
N LEU A 95 19.07 -11.78 -17.10
CA LEU A 95 20.01 -12.85 -16.77
C LEU A 95 20.98 -13.15 -17.92
N GLU A 96 20.48 -13.23 -19.15
CA GLU A 96 21.33 -13.44 -20.34
C GLU A 96 22.28 -12.26 -20.59
N ASN A 97 21.90 -11.04 -20.23
CA ASN A 97 22.78 -9.88 -20.35
C ASN A 97 23.67 -9.63 -19.13
N GLY A 98 23.54 -10.45 -18.08
CA GLY A 98 24.28 -10.26 -16.82
C GLY A 98 23.95 -8.96 -16.09
N SER A 99 22.76 -8.37 -16.34
CA SER A 99 22.32 -7.08 -15.79
C SER A 99 21.39 -7.22 -14.58
N MET A 100 21.11 -8.45 -14.14
CA MET A 100 20.18 -8.75 -13.04
C MET A 100 20.82 -8.45 -11.67
N HIS A 101 20.18 -7.62 -10.85
CA HIS A 101 20.59 -7.32 -9.48
C HIS A 101 19.40 -6.93 -8.59
N SER A 102 19.60 -6.86 -7.28
CA SER A 102 18.55 -6.44 -6.34
C SER A 102 18.15 -4.98 -6.55
N GLY A 103 16.85 -4.67 -6.44
CA GLY A 103 16.34 -3.29 -6.62
C GLY A 103 15.86 -3.01 -8.04
N PHE A 104 14.64 -3.44 -8.34
CA PHE A 104 13.92 -3.39 -9.63
C PHE A 104 14.46 -4.30 -10.77
N GLY A 105 15.61 -4.97 -10.60
CA GLY A 105 16.05 -6.07 -11.47
C GLY A 105 16.93 -5.71 -12.68
N PHE A 106 17.34 -4.44 -12.84
CA PHE A 106 18.14 -4.00 -14.02
C PHE A 106 19.18 -2.94 -13.66
N SER A 107 20.40 -3.10 -14.19
CA SER A 107 21.47 -2.10 -14.05
C SER A 107 21.07 -0.73 -14.59
N GLU A 108 21.47 0.34 -13.89
CA GLU A 108 21.13 1.75 -14.15
C GLU A 108 21.55 2.31 -15.54
N ALA A 109 22.08 1.47 -16.44
CA ALA A 109 22.68 1.89 -17.70
C ALA A 109 21.69 2.37 -18.79
N ASN A 110 20.39 2.50 -18.51
CA ASN A 110 19.39 2.90 -19.52
C ASN A 110 18.31 3.89 -19.06
N ASN A 111 18.56 4.71 -18.03
CA ASN A 111 17.62 5.78 -17.65
C ASN A 111 18.22 7.18 -17.88
N PRO A 112 17.83 7.90 -18.96
CA PRO A 112 18.28 9.26 -19.17
C PRO A 112 17.53 10.21 -18.23
N LYS A 113 18.30 10.91 -17.38
CA LYS A 113 17.96 12.03 -16.47
C LYS A 113 17.78 11.66 -14.99
N LYS A 114 18.90 11.66 -14.27
CA LYS A 114 18.97 12.17 -12.89
C LYS A 114 20.28 12.92 -12.72
N GLN A 115 20.22 14.25 -12.72
CA GLN A 115 21.20 15.07 -12.00
C GLN A 115 20.49 15.78 -10.86
N ASN A 116 21.11 15.65 -9.70
CA ASN A 116 20.99 16.48 -8.50
C ASN A 116 19.75 16.30 -7.62
N SER A 117 19.90 15.41 -6.63
CA SER A 117 19.36 15.64 -5.28
C SER A 117 20.51 15.50 -4.29
N GLY A 118 20.95 16.63 -3.75
CA GLY A 118 22.03 16.73 -2.78
C GLY A 118 21.73 16.00 -1.47
N SER A 119 22.77 15.40 -0.92
CA SER A 119 22.82 14.74 0.37
C SER A 119 22.56 15.72 1.52
N PHE A 120 21.57 15.44 2.36
CA PHE A 120 21.43 16.09 3.67
C PHE A 120 21.74 15.08 4.78
N SER A 121 22.88 15.29 5.41
CA SER A 121 23.39 14.54 6.57
C SER A 121 22.59 14.93 7.82
N ARG A 122 22.10 13.95 8.57
CA ARG A 122 21.57 14.16 9.94
C ARG A 122 22.73 14.13 10.93
N LYS A 123 22.82 15.15 11.78
CA LYS A 123 23.63 15.11 13.00
C LYS A 123 22.75 14.63 14.16
N ASP A 124 23.30 13.68 14.90
CA ASP A 124 22.86 13.30 16.24
C ASP A 124 23.03 14.48 17.19
N ASP A 125 22.10 14.64 18.14
CA ASP A 125 22.39 15.38 19.36
C ASP A 125 21.77 14.65 20.56
N GLN A 126 22.59 14.58 21.60
CA GLN A 126 22.48 13.79 22.82
C GLN A 126 21.53 14.41 23.85
N ALA A 127 21.15 13.55 24.78
CA ALA A 127 20.34 13.81 25.96
C ALA A 127 20.94 14.84 26.92
N ASP A 128 20.06 15.51 27.68
CA ASP A 128 20.38 16.05 28.99
C ASP A 128 19.27 15.72 29.99
N LYS A 129 19.69 15.11 31.11
CA LYS A 129 18.90 14.79 32.29
C LYS A 129 18.76 16.03 33.18
N LYS A 130 17.60 16.21 33.81
CA LYS A 130 17.52 16.83 35.15
C LYS A 130 16.45 16.14 36.00
N ASP A 131 16.89 15.65 37.15
CA ASP A 131 16.09 15.19 38.27
C ASP A 131 15.39 16.37 38.95
N SER A 132 14.15 16.16 39.39
CA SER A 132 13.68 16.67 40.69
C SER A 132 12.48 15.85 41.16
N SER A 133 12.70 15.15 42.27
CA SER A 133 11.72 14.49 43.11
C SER A 133 10.67 15.47 43.65
N ASP A 134 9.41 15.06 43.67
CA ASP A 134 8.61 15.15 44.89
C ASP A 134 7.47 14.12 44.87
N SER A 135 7.46 13.33 45.95
CA SER A 135 6.58 12.21 46.20
C SER A 135 5.22 12.69 46.70
N ALA A 136 4.17 12.36 45.96
CA ALA A 136 2.82 12.24 46.52
C ALA A 136 2.21 10.95 45.98
N GLU A 137 2.00 9.98 46.87
CA GLU A 137 1.34 8.71 46.59
C GLU A 137 -0.06 8.95 46.02
N PHE A 138 -0.20 8.82 44.69
CA PHE A 138 -1.50 8.74 44.04
C PHE A 138 -1.81 7.28 43.76
N LYS A 139 -2.67 6.67 44.58
CA LYS A 139 -3.29 5.38 44.28
C LYS A 139 -4.14 5.55 43.01
N PRO A 140 -3.83 4.89 41.88
CA PRO A 140 -4.75 4.96 40.76
C PRO A 140 -5.94 4.04 41.08
N ALA A 141 -7.05 4.66 41.45
CA ALA A 141 -8.35 4.07 41.18
C ALA A 141 -8.39 3.77 39.67
N ILE A 142 -8.74 2.55 39.32
CA ILE A 142 -8.85 2.05 37.94
C ILE A 142 -9.75 3.04 37.16
N PRO A 143 -9.24 3.80 36.18
CA PRO A 143 -10.11 4.64 35.38
C PRO A 143 -10.84 3.74 34.39
N ASP A 144 -12.17 3.83 34.43
CA ASP A 144 -13.07 3.32 33.42
C ASP A 144 -12.65 3.74 32.00
N LEU A 145 -13.17 3.02 31.00
CA LEU A 145 -12.89 3.14 29.56
C LEU A 145 -13.07 4.54 28.93
N GLU A 146 -13.35 5.60 29.71
CA GLU A 146 -14.09 6.78 29.25
C GLU A 146 -13.28 7.81 28.44
N THR A 147 -11.95 7.88 28.55
CA THR A 147 -11.13 8.73 27.65
C THR A 147 -9.76 8.13 27.37
N ILE A 148 -9.41 7.97 26.10
CA ILE A 148 -8.07 7.53 25.64
C ILE A 148 -7.46 8.66 24.82
N ASP A 149 -6.31 9.18 25.27
CA ASP A 149 -5.44 10.07 24.50
C ASP A 149 -4.02 9.50 24.47
N CYS A 150 -3.65 8.90 23.35
CA CYS A 150 -2.32 8.30 23.17
C CYS A 150 -1.19 9.34 23.10
N LEU A 151 -1.49 10.62 22.80
CA LEU A 151 -0.50 11.68 22.75
C LEU A 151 -0.11 12.17 24.15
N ALA A 152 -1.03 12.10 25.10
CA ALA A 152 -0.80 12.44 26.51
C ALA A 152 -0.21 11.27 27.34
N CYS A 153 -0.14 10.06 26.78
CA CYS A 153 0.40 8.89 27.47
C CYS A 153 1.92 8.98 27.61
N GLU A 154 2.41 9.11 28.84
CA GLU A 154 3.85 9.16 29.14
C GLU A 154 4.49 7.75 29.12
N ASP A 155 3.79 6.73 29.61
CA ASP A 155 4.36 5.40 29.83
C ASP A 155 4.69 4.64 28.53
N LYS A 156 3.86 4.83 27.50
CA LYS A 156 3.97 4.25 26.13
C LYS A 156 4.41 2.78 26.10
N VAL A 157 3.94 1.99 27.06
CA VAL A 157 4.40 0.60 27.26
C VAL A 157 4.16 -0.29 26.02
N CYS A 158 3.16 0.06 25.20
CA CYS A 158 2.88 -0.61 23.94
C CYS A 158 4.00 -0.50 22.89
N LEU A 159 4.88 0.51 22.96
CA LEU A 159 6.06 0.60 22.09
C LEU A 159 7.10 -0.48 22.40
N ARG A 160 7.00 -1.12 23.58
CA ARG A 160 7.80 -2.29 23.96
C ARG A 160 7.05 -3.61 23.75
N GLY A 161 5.86 -3.56 23.15
CA GLY A 161 5.00 -4.73 22.94
C GLY A 161 4.15 -5.12 24.16
N GLU A 162 4.14 -4.31 25.21
CA GLU A 162 3.34 -4.55 26.41
C GLU A 162 1.89 -4.10 26.22
N VAL A 163 0.96 -4.72 26.96
CA VAL A 163 -0.46 -4.37 26.90
C VAL A 163 -0.69 -3.11 27.75
N CYS A 164 -0.87 -1.96 27.09
CA CYS A 164 -1.09 -0.69 27.79
C CYS A 164 -2.43 -0.60 28.52
N ARG A 165 -3.41 -1.45 28.17
CA ARG A 165 -4.71 -1.49 28.87
C ARG A 165 -5.40 -2.85 28.76
N PRO A 166 -6.07 -3.34 29.81
CA PRO A 166 -6.86 -4.56 29.75
C PRO A 166 -7.90 -4.51 28.63
N GLY A 167 -8.12 -5.63 27.93
CA GLY A 167 -9.13 -5.77 26.89
C GLY A 167 -8.77 -5.19 25.51
N LEU A 168 -7.68 -4.42 25.37
CA LEU A 168 -7.20 -3.94 24.05
C LEU A 168 -6.38 -4.97 23.29
N ARG A 169 -5.88 -6.02 23.96
CA ARG A 169 -5.22 -7.13 23.29
C ARG A 169 -6.26 -7.98 22.57
N LYS A 170 -6.52 -7.64 21.31
CA LYS A 170 -7.18 -8.53 20.35
C LYS A 170 -6.13 -9.07 19.41
N ASN A 171 -6.03 -10.39 19.30
CA ASN A 171 -5.18 -11.03 18.30
C ASN A 171 -5.90 -10.93 16.94
N ALA A 172 -5.82 -9.77 16.28
CA ALA A 172 -6.50 -9.53 14.99
C ALA A 172 -6.12 -10.56 13.89
N ALA A 173 -4.96 -11.23 14.04
CA ALA A 173 -4.48 -12.29 13.17
C ALA A 173 -5.03 -13.71 13.52
N GLU A 174 -5.70 -13.89 14.66
CA GLU A 174 -6.22 -15.19 15.11
C GLU A 174 -7.71 -15.38 14.80
N ASP A 175 -8.49 -14.30 14.70
CA ASP A 175 -9.96 -14.40 14.62
C ASP A 175 -10.52 -14.40 13.18
N ASP A 176 -9.78 -13.89 12.19
CA ASP A 176 -10.20 -13.84 10.78
C ASP A 176 -9.02 -14.07 9.80
N PRO A 177 -9.04 -15.16 9.00
CA PRO A 177 -7.99 -15.46 8.02
C PRO A 177 -7.74 -14.34 7.00
N VAL A 178 -8.76 -13.59 6.61
CA VAL A 178 -8.62 -12.49 5.64
C VAL A 178 -7.86 -11.34 6.27
N THR A 179 -8.25 -10.93 7.49
CA THR A 179 -7.55 -9.90 8.28
C THR A 179 -6.11 -10.28 8.55
N ARG A 180 -5.84 -11.55 8.87
CA ARG A 180 -4.47 -12.06 9.02
C ARG A 180 -3.65 -11.88 7.74
N THR A 181 -4.18 -12.32 6.61
CA THR A 181 -3.50 -12.22 5.30
C THR A 181 -3.24 -10.76 4.92
N MET A 182 -4.18 -9.87 5.24
CA MET A 182 -4.07 -8.43 5.04
C MET A 182 -2.94 -7.81 5.87
N LEU A 183 -2.82 -8.18 7.14
CA LEU A 183 -1.74 -7.74 8.01
C LEU A 183 -0.40 -8.30 7.54
N GLU A 184 -0.31 -9.58 7.21
CA GLU A 184 0.91 -10.19 6.67
C GLU A 184 1.37 -9.52 5.37
N SER A 185 0.44 -9.21 4.45
CA SER A 185 0.76 -8.50 3.20
C SER A 185 1.26 -7.07 3.46
N SER A 186 0.68 -6.40 4.46
CA SER A 186 1.08 -5.05 4.87
C SER A 186 2.45 -5.03 5.55
N LEU A 187 2.75 -6.03 6.39
CA LEU A 187 4.04 -6.19 7.04
C LEU A 187 5.16 -6.43 6.03
N ASP A 188 4.91 -7.21 4.97
CA ASP A 188 5.90 -7.42 3.91
C ASP A 188 6.22 -6.12 3.16
N VAL A 189 5.20 -5.33 2.81
CA VAL A 189 5.39 -4.02 2.17
C VAL A 189 6.14 -3.07 3.09
N MET A 190 5.86 -3.09 4.40
CA MET A 190 6.51 -2.26 5.41
C MET A 190 7.95 -2.70 5.73
N ALA A 191 8.23 -4.01 5.67
CA ALA A 191 9.55 -4.56 5.95
C ALA A 191 10.59 -4.19 4.89
N GLU A 192 10.16 -3.57 3.79
CA GLU A 192 11.05 -3.09 2.78
C GLU A 192 11.91 -1.92 3.30
N LYS A 193 13.23 -2.15 3.35
CA LYS A 193 14.17 -1.31 4.09
C LYS A 193 14.61 -0.08 3.31
N GLU A 194 14.50 -0.15 1.99
CA GLU A 194 14.80 0.98 1.12
C GLU A 194 13.50 1.72 0.81
N ARG A 195 13.53 3.07 0.80
CA ARG A 195 12.38 3.93 0.46
C ARG A 195 12.04 3.88 -1.05
N THR A 196 12.14 2.72 -1.67
CA THR A 196 12.02 2.47 -3.11
C THR A 196 10.56 2.41 -3.55
N LEU A 197 9.65 1.96 -2.67
CA LEU A 197 8.23 1.84 -2.96
C LEU A 197 7.49 3.12 -2.57
N CYS A 198 6.91 3.81 -3.56
CA CYS A 198 5.91 4.84 -3.31
C CYS A 198 4.55 4.19 -3.01
N ARG A 199 3.60 4.95 -2.44
CA ARG A 199 2.26 4.43 -2.06
C ARG A 199 1.50 3.73 -3.21
N LEU A 200 1.71 4.18 -4.45
CA LEU A 200 1.13 3.51 -5.62
C LEU A 200 1.72 2.12 -5.84
N THR A 201 3.03 1.97 -5.65
CA THR A 201 3.71 0.67 -5.75
C THR A 201 3.31 -0.22 -4.58
N GLU A 202 3.25 0.32 -3.35
CA GLU A 202 2.74 -0.39 -2.15
C GLU A 202 1.35 -0.98 -2.41
N LEU A 203 0.43 -0.20 -3.01
CA LEU A 203 -0.90 -0.66 -3.37
C LEU A 203 -0.86 -1.87 -4.32
N ILE A 204 -0.02 -1.82 -5.35
CA ILE A 204 0.10 -2.92 -6.32
C ILE A 204 0.62 -4.19 -5.62
N TYR A 205 1.71 -4.08 -4.85
CA TYR A 205 2.28 -5.20 -4.11
C TYR A 205 1.30 -5.79 -3.09
N PHE A 206 0.61 -4.93 -2.35
CA PHE A 206 -0.41 -5.34 -1.40
C PHE A 206 -1.54 -6.12 -2.08
N CYS A 207 -2.11 -5.60 -3.18
CA CYS A 207 -3.18 -6.28 -3.92
C CYS A 207 -2.73 -7.62 -4.51
N LEU A 208 -1.49 -7.72 -5.00
CA LEU A 208 -0.94 -8.99 -5.49
C LEU A 208 -0.73 -10.00 -4.34
N GLY A 209 -0.21 -9.55 -3.19
CA GLY A 209 -0.05 -10.38 -1.99
C GLY A 209 -1.38 -10.94 -1.47
N MET A 210 -2.43 -10.12 -1.56
CA MET A 210 -3.81 -10.50 -1.24
C MET A 210 -4.47 -11.38 -2.31
N LYS A 211 -3.81 -11.63 -3.44
CA LYS A 211 -4.36 -12.34 -4.62
C LYS A 211 -5.67 -11.71 -5.13
N TYR A 212 -5.83 -10.40 -4.95
CA TYR A 212 -6.99 -9.67 -5.47
C TYR A 212 -6.98 -9.63 -6.99
N ARG A 213 -8.16 -9.75 -7.59
CA ARG A 213 -8.37 -9.71 -9.04
C ARG A 213 -9.16 -8.49 -9.48
N LYS A 214 -10.20 -8.11 -8.73
CA LYS A 214 -11.12 -7.03 -9.08
C LYS A 214 -10.91 -5.81 -8.18
N ILE A 215 -10.38 -4.74 -8.75
CA ILE A 215 -10.11 -3.49 -8.03
C ILE A 215 -11.15 -2.45 -8.43
N GLY A 216 -11.93 -1.98 -7.47
CA GLY A 216 -12.82 -0.85 -7.66
C GLY A 216 -12.09 0.48 -7.45
N ILE A 217 -12.33 1.46 -8.32
CA ILE A 217 -11.79 2.81 -8.15
C ILE A 217 -12.97 3.79 -7.99
N ALA A 218 -13.18 4.30 -6.78
CA ALA A 218 -14.17 5.32 -6.52
C ALA A 218 -13.52 6.71 -6.59
N PHE A 219 -13.87 7.50 -7.61
CA PHE A 219 -13.12 8.72 -7.92
C PHE A 219 -14.00 9.96 -8.11
N CYS A 220 -13.41 11.13 -7.86
CA CYS A 220 -14.07 12.41 -8.13
C CYS A 220 -13.92 12.82 -9.59
N ILE A 221 -14.93 13.48 -10.14
CA ILE A 221 -14.90 14.02 -11.52
C ILE A 221 -13.73 15.00 -11.75
N ASP A 222 -13.33 15.74 -10.71
CA ASP A 222 -12.18 16.66 -10.79
C ASP A 222 -10.82 15.94 -10.91
N MET A 223 -10.80 14.61 -10.71
CA MET A 223 -9.61 13.75 -10.78
C MET A 223 -9.65 12.81 -11.99
N PHE A 224 -10.45 13.12 -13.02
CA PHE A 224 -10.73 12.19 -14.12
C PHE A 224 -9.45 11.79 -14.87
N GLU A 225 -8.61 12.75 -15.25
CA GLU A 225 -7.36 12.52 -15.98
C GLU A 225 -6.38 11.67 -15.15
N GLN A 226 -6.17 12.03 -13.88
CA GLN A 226 -5.29 11.29 -12.96
C GLN A 226 -5.81 9.87 -12.73
N THR A 227 -7.12 9.72 -12.65
CA THR A 227 -7.77 8.41 -12.51
C THR A 227 -7.59 7.55 -13.77
N GLU A 228 -7.69 8.15 -14.96
CA GLU A 228 -7.48 7.43 -16.22
C GLU A 228 -6.07 6.85 -16.31
N ILE A 229 -5.05 7.66 -15.98
CA ILE A 229 -3.64 7.22 -15.91
C ILE A 229 -3.50 6.06 -14.93
N LEU A 230 -4.06 6.20 -13.72
CA LEU A 230 -4.02 5.16 -12.69
C LEU A 230 -4.69 3.86 -13.15
N VAL A 231 -5.90 3.96 -13.71
CA VAL A 231 -6.66 2.79 -14.18
C VAL A 231 -5.91 2.07 -15.29
N ASN A 232 -5.34 2.79 -16.24
CA ASN A 232 -4.56 2.20 -17.33
C ASN A 232 -3.30 1.49 -16.82
N LEU A 233 -2.65 2.02 -15.79
CA LEU A 233 -1.53 1.35 -15.12
C LEU A 233 -1.99 0.08 -14.40
N LEU A 234 -3.02 0.18 -13.55
CA LEU A 234 -3.50 -0.95 -12.72
C LEU A 234 -4.08 -2.10 -13.56
N ARG A 235 -4.66 -1.79 -14.72
CA ARG A 235 -5.16 -2.79 -15.68
C ARG A 235 -4.09 -3.72 -16.24
N ARG A 236 -2.81 -3.39 -16.08
CA ARG A 236 -1.70 -4.29 -16.41
C ARG A 236 -1.56 -5.46 -15.42
N PHE A 237 -2.23 -5.38 -14.28
CA PHE A 237 -2.12 -6.36 -13.18
C PHE A 237 -3.48 -6.92 -12.75
N PHE A 238 -4.57 -6.16 -12.89
CA PHE A 238 -5.88 -6.48 -12.32
C PHE A 238 -7.05 -6.15 -13.26
N GLU A 239 -8.25 -6.67 -12.95
CA GLU A 239 -9.52 -6.19 -13.50
C GLU A 239 -9.95 -4.91 -12.75
N VAL A 240 -9.93 -3.76 -13.42
CA VAL A 240 -10.14 -2.46 -12.77
C VAL A 240 -11.45 -1.81 -13.21
N TYR A 241 -12.28 -1.43 -12.22
CA TYR A 241 -13.61 -0.86 -12.39
C TYR A 241 -13.69 0.57 -11.81
N PRO A 242 -13.47 1.61 -12.63
CA PRO A 242 -13.63 2.98 -12.18
C PRO A 242 -15.10 3.41 -12.13
N VAL A 243 -15.49 4.07 -11.05
CA VAL A 243 -16.84 4.56 -10.81
C VAL A 243 -16.79 6.01 -10.33
N CYS A 244 -17.31 6.92 -11.17
CA CYS A 244 -17.29 8.37 -10.92
C CYS A 244 -18.27 8.79 -9.82
N CYS A 245 -17.90 9.81 -9.04
CA CYS A 245 -18.72 10.40 -7.97
C CYS A 245 -20.11 10.86 -8.40
N LYS A 246 -20.33 11.12 -9.69
CA LYS A 246 -21.63 11.56 -10.23
C LYS A 246 -22.55 10.40 -10.65
N ILE A 247 -22.14 9.14 -10.48
CA ILE A 247 -22.92 7.99 -10.93
C ILE A 247 -24.33 7.98 -10.33
N GLY A 248 -25.36 8.01 -11.18
CA GLY A 248 -26.75 8.09 -10.72
C GLY A 248 -27.04 9.30 -9.83
N GLY A 249 -26.26 10.38 -9.97
CA GLY A 249 -26.48 11.65 -9.27
C GLY A 249 -27.68 12.39 -9.85
N ASN A 250 -28.47 13.01 -8.97
CA ASN A 250 -29.57 13.87 -9.37
C ASN A 250 -29.06 15.26 -9.71
N ARG A 251 -29.73 15.96 -10.63
CA ARG A 251 -29.46 17.38 -10.85
C ARG A 251 -29.78 18.16 -9.57
N THR A 252 -28.86 19.02 -9.14
CA THR A 252 -29.05 19.89 -7.99
C THR A 252 -30.04 21.01 -8.36
N PHE A 253 -30.99 21.22 -7.46
CA PHE A 253 -31.96 22.30 -7.53
C PHE A 253 -31.46 23.47 -6.68
N ASP A 254 -31.74 24.69 -7.13
CA ASP A 254 -31.56 25.88 -6.32
C ASP A 254 -32.49 25.79 -5.09
N PRO A 255 -31.96 25.80 -3.86
CA PRO A 255 -32.77 25.69 -2.64
C PRO A 255 -33.76 26.84 -2.45
N HIS A 256 -33.50 28.01 -3.05
CA HIS A 256 -34.32 29.20 -2.91
C HIS A 256 -35.37 29.33 -4.01
N THR A 257 -35.09 28.83 -5.22
CA THR A 257 -36.01 28.96 -6.36
C THR A 257 -36.68 27.65 -6.77
N GLY A 258 -36.23 26.50 -6.24
CA GLY A 258 -36.72 25.16 -6.62
C GLY A 258 -36.43 24.78 -8.07
N SER A 259 -35.72 25.62 -8.81
CA SER A 259 -35.42 25.45 -10.23
C SER A 259 -34.11 24.71 -10.44
N ILE A 260 -33.95 24.06 -11.59
CA ILE A 260 -32.67 23.44 -11.96
C ILE A 260 -31.67 24.59 -12.22
N ILE A 261 -30.55 24.59 -11.50
CA ILE A 261 -29.53 25.66 -11.53
C ILE A 261 -29.01 25.91 -12.95
N SER A 262 -28.92 24.86 -13.78
CA SER A 262 -28.73 24.99 -15.23
C SER A 262 -29.34 23.81 -15.99
N ASN A 263 -29.92 24.07 -17.16
CA ASN A 263 -30.37 23.02 -18.08
C ASN A 263 -29.31 22.57 -19.09
N ASP A 264 -28.12 23.17 -19.05
CA ASP A 264 -27.01 22.77 -19.93
C ASP A 264 -26.62 21.31 -19.63
N LYS A 265 -26.55 20.50 -20.67
CA LYS A 265 -26.15 19.09 -20.56
C LYS A 265 -24.64 18.94 -20.40
N ALA A 266 -23.85 19.95 -20.75
CA ALA A 266 -22.40 19.95 -20.60
C ALA A 266 -21.95 20.39 -19.18
N ASP A 267 -22.85 20.97 -18.38
CA ASP A 267 -22.51 21.46 -17.05
C ASP A 267 -22.69 20.37 -15.97
N PHE A 268 -21.60 19.68 -15.66
CA PHE A 268 -21.56 18.65 -14.61
C PHE A 268 -21.53 19.23 -13.18
N SER A 269 -21.36 20.55 -13.02
CA SER A 269 -21.37 21.19 -11.69
C SER A 269 -22.72 21.03 -11.02
N ASN A 270 -23.78 20.92 -11.81
CA ASN A 270 -25.16 20.80 -11.37
C ASN A 270 -25.64 19.36 -11.16
N ILE A 271 -24.75 18.38 -11.09
CA ILE A 271 -25.09 17.00 -10.72
C ILE A 271 -24.55 16.74 -9.32
N SER A 272 -25.39 16.30 -8.40
CA SER A 272 -24.97 15.90 -7.05
C SER A 272 -24.05 14.67 -7.07
N CYS A 273 -23.11 14.61 -6.12
CA CYS A 273 -22.33 13.39 -5.91
C CYS A 273 -23.22 12.31 -5.27
N ASN A 274 -23.04 11.05 -5.67
CA ASN A 274 -23.80 9.91 -5.16
C ASN A 274 -22.84 8.80 -4.67
N PRO A 275 -22.21 8.96 -3.49
CA PRO A 275 -21.28 7.97 -2.93
C PRO A 275 -21.96 6.61 -2.66
N VAL A 276 -23.24 6.61 -2.29
CA VAL A 276 -24.03 5.38 -2.12
C VAL A 276 -24.17 4.63 -3.45
N GLY A 277 -24.42 5.37 -4.54
CA GLY A 277 -24.45 4.82 -5.89
C GLY A 277 -23.11 4.24 -6.33
N GLN A 278 -21.99 4.91 -6.00
CA GLN A 278 -20.65 4.38 -6.25
C GLN A 278 -20.44 3.04 -5.54
N ALA A 279 -20.70 3.00 -4.23
CA ALA A 279 -20.54 1.80 -3.42
C ALA A 279 -21.46 0.67 -3.90
N LYS A 280 -22.74 0.95 -4.20
CA LYS A 280 -23.68 -0.03 -4.73
C LYS A 280 -23.20 -0.65 -6.05
N MET A 281 -22.63 0.15 -6.95
CA MET A 281 -22.10 -0.35 -8.22
C MET A 281 -20.91 -1.28 -7.99
N LEU A 282 -19.93 -0.87 -7.17
CA LEU A 282 -18.73 -1.67 -6.89
C LEU A 282 -19.04 -2.94 -6.07
N ASN A 283 -20.02 -2.87 -5.17
CA ASN A 283 -20.56 -4.02 -4.45
C ASN A 283 -21.24 -5.01 -5.39
N LYS A 284 -21.98 -4.53 -6.41
CA LYS A 284 -22.62 -5.38 -7.42
C LYS A 284 -21.60 -6.08 -8.31
N ILE A 285 -20.49 -5.43 -8.63
CA ILE A 285 -19.39 -6.01 -9.40
C ILE A 285 -18.66 -7.11 -8.61
N GLY A 286 -18.70 -7.04 -7.28
CA GLY A 286 -17.97 -7.95 -6.40
C GLY A 286 -16.48 -7.68 -6.44
N THR A 287 -16.10 -6.42 -6.20
CA THR A 287 -14.70 -6.01 -6.09
C THR A 287 -14.07 -6.55 -4.81
N ASP A 288 -12.78 -6.89 -4.87
CA ASP A 288 -12.04 -7.45 -3.74
C ASP A 288 -11.53 -6.34 -2.79
N ILE A 289 -11.27 -5.16 -3.35
CA ILE A 289 -10.90 -3.92 -2.65
C ILE A 289 -11.36 -2.71 -3.45
N ASN A 290 -11.67 -1.61 -2.74
CA ASN A 290 -12.00 -0.34 -3.34
C ASN A 290 -10.96 0.74 -2.98
N ILE A 291 -10.50 1.48 -3.98
CA ILE A 291 -9.54 2.57 -3.82
C ILE A 291 -10.21 3.92 -4.06
N ILE A 292 -10.10 4.80 -3.08
CA ILE A 292 -10.59 6.18 -3.17
C ILE A 292 -9.54 7.05 -3.88
N VAL A 293 -10.01 7.79 -4.89
CA VAL A 293 -9.22 8.77 -5.64
C VAL A 293 -9.91 10.14 -5.59
N GLY A 294 -9.45 10.96 -4.65
CA GLY A 294 -9.81 12.37 -4.53
C GLY A 294 -11.29 12.63 -4.30
N LEU A 295 -11.99 11.77 -3.56
CA LEU A 295 -13.33 12.10 -3.07
C LEU A 295 -13.26 13.22 -2.02
N CYS A 296 -14.30 14.05 -1.95
CA CYS A 296 -14.40 15.10 -0.95
C CYS A 296 -14.70 14.52 0.44
N MET A 297 -14.35 15.27 1.49
CA MET A 297 -14.73 14.96 2.86
C MET A 297 -16.24 14.68 2.96
N GLY A 298 -16.60 13.60 3.65
CA GLY A 298 -17.97 13.14 3.82
C GLY A 298 -18.44 12.23 2.68
N VAL A 299 -18.05 12.50 1.42
CA VAL A 299 -18.31 11.58 0.29
C VAL A 299 -17.46 10.32 0.45
N ASP A 300 -16.20 10.47 0.83
CA ASP A 300 -15.29 9.37 1.18
C ASP A 300 -15.77 8.55 2.38
N CYS A 301 -16.29 9.21 3.42
CA CYS A 301 -16.82 8.58 4.63
C CYS A 301 -18.05 7.74 4.31
N ILE A 302 -19.01 8.31 3.55
CA ILE A 302 -20.20 7.58 3.11
C ILE A 302 -19.78 6.41 2.23
N PHE A 303 -18.93 6.62 1.22
CA PHE A 303 -18.47 5.54 0.36
C PHE A 303 -17.82 4.40 1.16
N SER A 304 -16.91 4.74 2.08
CA SER A 304 -16.20 3.77 2.91
C SER A 304 -17.14 2.96 3.80
N ARG A 305 -18.18 3.60 4.35
CA ARG A 305 -19.20 2.94 5.18
C ARG A 305 -20.10 2.00 4.36
N GLU A 306 -20.45 2.38 3.14
CA GLU A 306 -21.36 1.61 2.29
C GLU A 306 -20.65 0.51 1.46
N SER A 307 -19.32 0.55 1.38
CA SER A 307 -18.52 -0.46 0.70
C SER A 307 -18.52 -1.78 1.47
N LYS A 308 -18.79 -2.88 0.78
CA LYS A 308 -18.65 -4.24 1.34
C LYS A 308 -17.20 -4.73 1.31
N ALA A 309 -16.46 -4.33 0.29
CA ALA A 309 -15.03 -4.59 0.19
C ALA A 309 -14.25 -3.62 1.09
N PRO A 310 -13.05 -4.00 1.58
CA PRO A 310 -12.15 -3.07 2.26
C PRO A 310 -11.87 -1.83 1.39
N VAL A 311 -11.64 -0.70 2.04
CA VAL A 311 -11.42 0.58 1.38
C VAL A 311 -10.09 1.18 1.80
N SER A 312 -9.34 1.70 0.83
CA SER A 312 -8.13 2.48 1.08
C SER A 312 -8.12 3.75 0.25
N THR A 313 -7.63 4.85 0.79
CA THR A 313 -7.49 6.12 0.06
C THR A 313 -6.08 6.24 -0.49
N LEU A 314 -5.98 6.31 -1.83
CA LEU A 314 -4.70 6.52 -2.49
C LEU A 314 -4.38 8.01 -2.63
N PHE A 315 -5.35 8.82 -3.06
CA PHE A 315 -5.20 10.26 -3.21
C PHE A 315 -6.28 10.98 -2.40
N VAL A 316 -5.88 11.80 -1.43
CA VAL A 316 -6.81 12.68 -0.71
C VAL A 316 -7.09 13.91 -1.55
N LYS A 317 -8.34 14.38 -1.58
CA LYS A 317 -8.65 15.62 -2.30
C LYS A 317 -8.25 16.82 -1.46
N ASP A 318 -7.25 17.55 -1.94
CA ASP A 318 -6.93 18.88 -1.42
C ASP A 318 -6.59 19.78 -2.61
N LYS A 319 -7.54 20.64 -3.00
CA LYS A 319 -7.33 21.54 -4.13
C LYS A 319 -6.30 22.64 -3.82
N SER A 320 -6.20 23.02 -2.55
CA SER A 320 -5.34 24.12 -2.10
C SER A 320 -3.88 23.68 -2.00
N LEU A 321 -3.66 22.43 -1.58
CA LEU A 321 -2.32 21.88 -1.31
C LEU A 321 -1.90 20.80 -2.30
N ALA A 322 -2.41 20.85 -3.52
CA ALA A 322 -2.06 19.89 -4.58
C ALA A 322 -2.15 18.41 -4.10
N HIS A 323 -3.25 18.09 -3.42
CA HIS A 323 -3.53 16.76 -2.86
C HIS A 323 -2.59 16.32 -1.72
N ASN A 324 -1.91 17.26 -1.06
CA ASN A 324 -0.98 17.03 0.05
C ASN A 324 -1.42 17.73 1.37
N PRO A 325 -2.50 17.26 2.02
CA PRO A 325 -3.12 17.96 3.15
C PRO A 325 -2.25 18.08 4.40
N ILE A 326 -1.23 17.21 4.58
CA ILE A 326 -0.29 17.34 5.71
C ILE A 326 0.48 18.67 5.67
N GLY A 327 0.61 19.28 4.48
CA GLY A 327 1.22 20.60 4.30
C GLY A 327 0.55 21.70 5.12
N ALA A 328 -0.76 21.58 5.41
CA ALA A 328 -1.47 22.56 6.23
C ALA A 328 -0.93 22.64 7.66
N LEU A 329 -0.50 21.51 8.23
CA LEU A 329 0.02 21.43 9.60
C LEU A 329 1.39 22.09 9.76
N TYR A 330 2.16 22.17 8.67
CA TYR A 330 3.48 22.83 8.66
C TYR A 330 3.41 24.30 8.24
N SER A 331 2.20 24.83 8.03
CA SER A 331 2.00 26.18 7.54
C SER A 331 1.28 27.03 8.60
N ASP A 332 2.06 27.94 9.19
CA ASP A 332 1.58 28.98 10.10
C ASP A 332 0.39 29.76 9.54
N TYR A 333 0.39 29.99 8.22
CA TYR A 333 -0.69 30.70 7.53
C TYR A 333 -2.02 29.92 7.67
N TYR A 334 -2.04 28.64 7.30
CA TYR A 334 -3.25 27.82 7.35
C TYR A 334 -3.71 27.60 8.79
N LEU A 335 -2.79 27.37 9.74
CA LEU A 335 -3.13 27.23 11.16
C LEU A 335 -3.78 28.51 11.72
N LYS A 336 -3.24 29.68 11.40
CA LYS A 336 -3.83 30.98 11.78
C LYS A 336 -5.17 31.23 11.10
N GLU A 337 -5.33 30.82 9.84
CA GLU A 337 -6.59 30.96 9.12
C GLU A 337 -7.71 30.13 9.74
N ILE A 338 -7.44 28.85 10.05
CA ILE A 338 -8.40 27.94 10.67
C ILE A 338 -8.80 28.39 12.09
N THR A 339 -7.88 29.00 12.84
CA THR A 339 -8.12 29.46 14.21
C THR A 339 -8.74 30.87 14.31
N LYS A 340 -8.85 31.61 13.20
CA LYS A 340 -9.43 32.96 13.18
C LYS A 340 -10.94 33.02 13.40
N THR A 341 -11.64 31.89 13.45
CA THR A 341 -13.08 31.86 13.75
C THR A 341 -13.31 32.27 15.21
N LYS A 342 -13.58 33.56 15.41
CA LYS A 342 -14.25 34.05 16.62
C LYS A 342 -15.53 33.24 16.76
N VAL A 343 -15.59 32.34 17.75
CA VAL A 343 -16.86 31.93 18.33
C VAL A 343 -17.50 33.22 18.81
N GLY A 344 -18.48 33.72 18.06
CA GLY A 344 -19.31 34.83 18.51
C GLY A 344 -19.91 34.41 19.84
N LYS A 345 -19.55 35.12 20.90
CA LYS A 345 -20.31 35.09 22.15
C LYS A 345 -21.71 35.60 21.81
N THR A 346 -22.64 34.70 21.53
CA THR A 346 -24.08 34.95 21.67
C THR A 346 -24.48 34.73 23.12
#